data_AF-A0A399EUU5-F1
#
_entry.id   AF-A0A399EUU5-F1
#
_cell.length_a   1.000
_cell.length_b   1.000
_cell.length_c   1.000
_cell.angle_alpha   90.00
_cell.angle_beta   90.00
_cell.angle_gamma   90.00
#
_symmetry.space_group_name_H-M   'P 1'
#
loop_
_entity.id
_entity.type
_entity.pdbx_description
1 polymer ?
#
loop_
_entity_poly.entity_id
_entity_poly.type
_entity_poly.pdbx_seq_one_letter_code
_entity_poly.pdbx_strand_id
1 'polypeptide(L)'
;MAPAVRLLESLVHQASTHQQAEQVADLFGLLPEGWLRQEVSLQRLYAAVLCRSRRSAALLVYLDALTIPISPVLGTYRAWALLREGRYLEALEQLEALGVAQGSPALEEHTPFERGLYWRTKGEVLFRLGRAEWHEVFVNARGDLKGAALGRSLVDEGGLLYLSGQCSVARVVWAEALAYLRDDPYYLAWARHSLGMALIKDRPEEAEQHLLEAARLSRKAVAREFRARALCGLGAVRRSFGEWERALESYQEAIRVACDRDDRQQALWGYGHTLRLLGHLEEALAQLTLARELDTSPAKSWLNADIAATRLMLGDAVGAEESLSQAVEVGERGKIVRTMVQAALHHRSRALEAARTLLDGLDPTNLWVREEVHCFPELRAYLALPEQTVRQKHWIEVNPFGSLEVKVNGRPVPISPTGRPGELLVFLLEHGGSAGVEHLIDQLYGEDQPQNRKALWATVMRLRRALGWKGSVRVQGGVYQLDPTAEWVYRDQPSRGAEEFMVGHYANWIQERRGVFPWVV
;
A
#
# COMPACT_ATOMS: atom_id res chain seq x y z
N MET A 1 -31.35 11.43 -34.69
CA MET A 1 -31.41 10.28 -33.77
C MET A 1 -30.27 9.30 -34.03
N ALA A 2 -30.33 8.44 -35.05
CA ALA A 2 -29.32 7.39 -35.30
C ALA A 2 -27.84 7.88 -35.40
N PRO A 3 -27.52 9.05 -36.01
CA PRO A 3 -26.15 9.57 -36.01
C PRO A 3 -25.65 9.98 -34.62
N ALA A 4 -26.53 10.53 -33.77
CA ALA A 4 -26.20 10.95 -32.42
C ALA A 4 -25.97 9.73 -31.50
N VAL A 5 -26.81 8.69 -31.62
CA VAL A 5 -26.62 7.42 -30.89
C VAL A 5 -25.28 6.77 -31.28
N ARG A 6 -24.95 6.70 -32.58
CA ARG A 6 -23.64 6.17 -33.02
C ARG A 6 -22.44 6.96 -32.50
N LEU A 7 -22.58 8.29 -32.38
CA LEU A 7 -21.52 9.14 -31.82
C LEU A 7 -21.35 8.88 -30.31
N LEU A 8 -22.45 8.75 -29.57
CA LEU A 8 -22.41 8.36 -28.16
C LEU A 8 -21.84 6.96 -27.96
N GLU A 9 -22.23 5.98 -28.79
CA GLU A 9 -21.64 4.63 -28.79
C GLU A 9 -20.12 4.68 -28.99
N SER A 10 -19.65 5.48 -29.95
CA SER A 10 -18.22 5.67 -30.21
C SER A 10 -17.50 6.27 -29.00
N LEU A 11 -18.06 7.29 -28.36
CA LEU A 11 -17.50 7.91 -27.16
C LEU A 11 -17.42 6.92 -25.99
N VAL A 12 -18.48 6.14 -25.75
CA VAL A 12 -18.51 5.10 -24.71
C VAL A 12 -17.48 4.00 -24.99
N HIS A 13 -17.28 3.64 -26.26
CA HIS A 13 -16.30 2.63 -26.65
C HIS A 13 -14.85 3.13 -26.49
N GLN A 14 -14.61 4.41 -26.77
CA GLN A 14 -13.29 5.05 -26.62
C GLN A 14 -12.94 5.35 -25.16
N ALA A 15 -13.94 5.48 -24.28
CA ALA A 15 -13.72 5.65 -22.84
C ALA A 15 -13.23 4.35 -22.18
N SER A 16 -11.90 4.16 -22.20
CA SER A 16 -11.23 2.97 -21.68
C SER A 16 -10.82 3.09 -20.20
N THR A 17 -10.74 4.32 -19.68
CA THR A 17 -10.38 4.63 -18.28
C THR A 17 -11.58 5.10 -17.45
N HIS A 18 -11.46 5.00 -16.12
CA HIS A 18 -12.49 5.48 -15.19
C HIS A 18 -12.78 6.97 -15.37
N GLN A 19 -11.75 7.81 -15.49
CA GLN A 19 -11.89 9.26 -15.66
C GLN A 19 -12.58 9.62 -16.98
N GLN A 20 -12.29 8.91 -18.06
CA GLN A 20 -13.01 9.09 -19.33
C GLN A 20 -14.47 8.65 -19.18
N ALA A 21 -14.74 7.55 -18.48
CA ALA A 21 -16.11 7.11 -18.20
C ALA A 21 -16.89 8.12 -17.36
N GLU A 22 -16.25 8.80 -16.39
CA GLU A 22 -16.84 9.91 -15.65
C GLU A 22 -17.21 11.10 -16.55
N GLN A 23 -16.27 11.54 -17.40
CA GLN A 23 -16.53 12.62 -18.35
C GLN A 23 -17.69 12.28 -19.29
N VAL A 24 -17.75 11.04 -19.75
CA VAL A 24 -18.88 10.56 -20.57
C VAL A 24 -20.17 10.50 -19.74
N ALA A 25 -20.12 10.09 -18.47
CA ALA A 25 -21.30 10.09 -17.59
C ALA A 25 -21.86 11.50 -17.41
N ASP A 26 -20.99 12.50 -17.23
CA ASP A 26 -21.40 13.90 -17.09
C ASP A 26 -22.03 14.42 -18.39
N LEU A 27 -21.49 14.03 -19.56
CA LEU A 27 -22.11 14.35 -20.86
C LEU A 27 -23.50 13.73 -21.00
N PHE A 28 -23.70 12.49 -20.56
CA PHE A 28 -25.02 11.86 -20.54
C PHE A 28 -25.99 12.59 -19.60
N GLY A 29 -25.51 13.14 -18.49
CA GLY A 29 -26.31 13.96 -17.56
C GLY A 29 -26.84 15.27 -18.17
N LEU A 30 -26.26 15.73 -19.28
CA LEU A 30 -26.75 16.91 -20.02
C LEU A 30 -27.89 16.58 -21.01
N LEU A 31 -28.14 15.29 -21.28
CA LEU A 31 -29.19 14.87 -22.20
C LEU A 31 -30.57 14.93 -21.52
N PRO A 32 -31.66 15.26 -22.25
CA PRO A 32 -33.00 15.26 -21.69
C PRO A 32 -33.38 13.89 -21.11
N GLU A 33 -33.91 13.85 -19.88
CA GLU A 33 -34.23 12.59 -19.20
C GLU A 33 -35.18 11.69 -20.01
N GLY A 34 -36.15 12.28 -20.73
CA GLY A 34 -37.08 11.53 -21.58
C GLY A 34 -36.37 10.74 -22.68
N TRP A 35 -35.26 11.25 -23.21
CA TRP A 35 -34.47 10.60 -24.26
C TRP A 35 -33.76 9.34 -23.76
N LEU A 36 -33.17 9.43 -22.57
CA LEU A 36 -32.49 8.30 -21.92
C LEU A 36 -33.46 7.21 -21.48
N ARG A 37 -34.75 7.54 -21.26
CA ARG A 37 -35.76 6.59 -20.81
C ARG A 37 -36.56 5.92 -21.94
N GLN A 38 -36.70 6.57 -23.10
CA GLN A 38 -37.54 6.05 -24.18
C GLN A 38 -36.80 5.16 -25.19
N GLU A 39 -35.50 5.38 -25.40
CA GLU A 39 -34.72 4.68 -26.42
C GLU A 39 -33.88 3.53 -25.84
N VAL A 40 -34.19 2.29 -26.20
CA VAL A 40 -33.55 1.07 -25.65
C VAL A 40 -32.03 1.07 -25.81
N SER A 41 -31.51 1.49 -26.96
CA SER A 41 -30.06 1.56 -27.20
C SER A 41 -29.36 2.54 -26.27
N LEU A 42 -30.00 3.68 -25.97
CA LEU A 42 -29.47 4.67 -25.03
C LEU A 42 -29.55 4.19 -23.58
N GLN A 43 -30.58 3.42 -23.23
CA GLN A 43 -30.71 2.86 -21.89
C GLN A 43 -29.51 1.97 -21.54
N ARG A 44 -29.16 1.05 -22.45
CA ARG A 44 -28.01 0.15 -22.30
C ARG A 44 -26.70 0.92 -22.20
N LEU A 45 -26.49 1.91 -23.07
CA LEU A 45 -25.26 2.72 -23.06
C LEU A 45 -25.11 3.52 -21.78
N TYR A 46 -26.19 4.16 -21.32
CA TYR A 46 -26.13 4.96 -20.11
C TYR A 46 -25.90 4.09 -18.87
N ALA A 47 -26.56 2.93 -18.78
CA ALA A 47 -26.30 1.95 -17.72
C ALA A 47 -24.83 1.48 -17.72
N ALA A 48 -24.27 1.19 -18.90
CA ALA A 48 -22.87 0.80 -19.04
C ALA A 48 -21.90 1.92 -18.61
N VAL A 49 -22.21 3.18 -18.94
CA VAL A 49 -21.43 4.36 -18.54
C VAL A 49 -21.45 4.54 -17.02
N LEU A 50 -22.64 4.54 -16.40
CA LEU A 50 -22.78 4.66 -14.94
C LEU A 50 -22.07 3.54 -14.19
N CYS A 51 -22.11 2.31 -14.75
CA CYS A 51 -21.36 1.18 -14.21
C CYS A 51 -19.84 1.40 -14.28
N ARG A 52 -19.31 1.82 -15.45
CA ARG A 52 -17.87 2.11 -15.65
C ARG A 52 -17.38 3.32 -14.86
N SER A 53 -18.25 4.30 -14.62
CA SER A 53 -17.99 5.47 -13.78
C SER A 53 -18.28 5.21 -12.29
N ARG A 54 -18.59 3.97 -11.89
CA ARG A 54 -18.80 3.56 -10.49
C ARG A 54 -19.94 4.30 -9.77
N ARG A 55 -20.96 4.79 -10.50
CA ARG A 55 -22.11 5.52 -9.94
C ARG A 55 -23.29 4.57 -9.67
N SER A 56 -23.13 3.65 -8.72
CA SER A 56 -24.12 2.60 -8.39
C SER A 56 -25.46 3.16 -7.95
N ALA A 57 -25.48 4.12 -7.01
CA ALA A 57 -26.72 4.76 -6.55
C ALA A 57 -27.48 5.45 -7.70
N ALA A 58 -26.77 6.22 -8.54
CA ALA A 58 -27.38 6.88 -9.70
C ALA A 58 -27.91 5.87 -10.72
N LEU A 59 -27.22 4.74 -10.90
CA LEU A 59 -27.67 3.66 -11.75
C LEU A 59 -28.97 3.02 -11.24
N LEU A 60 -29.11 2.78 -9.94
CA LEU A 60 -30.37 2.27 -9.38
C LEU A 60 -31.53 3.26 -9.58
N VAL A 61 -31.33 4.54 -9.25
CA VAL A 61 -32.34 5.59 -9.46
C VAL A 61 -32.76 5.65 -10.93
N TYR A 62 -31.80 5.60 -11.85
CA TYR A 62 -32.09 5.59 -13.28
C TYR A 62 -32.90 4.36 -13.70
N LEU A 63 -32.51 3.16 -13.26
CA LEU A 63 -33.19 1.92 -13.62
C LEU A 63 -34.60 1.81 -13.01
N ASP A 64 -34.81 2.33 -11.81
CA ASP A 64 -36.13 2.39 -11.14
C ASP A 64 -37.10 3.34 -11.85
N ALA A 65 -36.58 4.33 -12.57
CA ALA A 65 -37.38 5.27 -13.35
C ALA A 65 -37.77 4.74 -14.75
N LEU A 66 -37.29 3.56 -15.16
CA LEU A 66 -37.66 2.93 -16.43
C LEU A 66 -38.99 2.16 -16.30
N THR A 67 -39.80 2.19 -17.35
CA THR A 67 -41.01 1.37 -17.43
C THR A 67 -40.66 -0.12 -17.58
N ILE A 68 -41.31 -0.97 -16.78
CA ILE A 68 -41.20 -2.43 -16.84
C ILE A 68 -41.82 -2.95 -18.16
N PRO A 69 -41.24 -3.96 -18.84
CA PRO A 69 -40.13 -4.81 -18.40
C PRO A 69 -38.74 -4.29 -18.78
N ILE A 70 -37.82 -4.40 -17.82
CA ILE A 70 -36.40 -4.08 -17.98
C ILE A 70 -35.72 -5.22 -18.74
N SER A 71 -34.87 -4.91 -19.72
CA SER A 71 -34.18 -5.95 -20.50
C SER A 71 -33.22 -6.79 -19.64
N PRO A 72 -32.95 -8.06 -20.02
CA PRO A 72 -32.03 -8.94 -19.28
C PRO A 72 -30.63 -8.33 -19.07
N VAL A 73 -30.14 -7.57 -20.05
CA VAL A 73 -28.87 -6.84 -20.00
C VAL A 73 -28.89 -5.78 -18.89
N LEU A 74 -29.93 -4.95 -18.83
CA LEU A 74 -30.10 -3.95 -17.77
C LEU A 74 -30.26 -4.59 -16.39
N GLY A 75 -30.86 -5.78 -16.31
CA GLY A 75 -30.91 -6.58 -15.09
C GLY A 75 -29.52 -6.92 -14.53
N THR A 76 -28.52 -7.13 -15.41
CA THR A 76 -27.13 -7.40 -15.00
C THR A 76 -26.48 -6.16 -14.37
N TYR A 77 -26.72 -4.99 -14.97
CA TYR A 77 -26.27 -3.71 -14.43
C TYR A 77 -26.95 -3.37 -13.09
N ARG A 78 -28.24 -3.70 -12.95
CA ARG A 78 -28.98 -3.58 -11.69
C ARG A 78 -28.35 -4.42 -10.59
N ALA A 79 -28.08 -5.70 -10.86
CA ALA A 79 -27.44 -6.59 -9.90
C ALA A 79 -26.05 -6.08 -9.46
N TRP A 80 -25.25 -5.56 -10.40
CA TRP A 80 -23.97 -4.94 -10.08
C TRP A 80 -24.15 -3.73 -9.15
N ALA A 81 -25.14 -2.88 -9.39
CA ALA A 81 -25.39 -1.71 -8.56
C ALA A 81 -25.89 -2.11 -7.16
N LEU A 82 -26.81 -3.07 -7.06
CA LEU A 82 -27.29 -3.63 -5.79
C LEU A 82 -26.15 -4.19 -4.95
N LEU A 83 -25.22 -4.94 -5.57
CA LEU A 83 -24.02 -5.43 -4.92
C LEU A 83 -23.16 -4.30 -4.34
N ARG A 84 -22.95 -3.21 -5.10
CA ARG A 84 -22.15 -2.05 -4.65
C ARG A 84 -22.81 -1.27 -3.52
N GLU A 85 -24.14 -1.27 -3.46
CA GLU A 85 -24.92 -0.71 -2.35
C GLU A 85 -25.12 -1.68 -1.16
N GLY A 86 -24.47 -2.85 -1.17
CA GLY A 86 -24.53 -3.82 -0.06
C GLY A 86 -25.81 -4.68 -0.02
N ARG A 87 -26.67 -4.60 -1.03
CA ARG A 87 -27.94 -5.34 -1.13
C ARG A 87 -27.73 -6.71 -1.77
N TYR A 88 -26.97 -7.58 -1.09
CA TYR A 88 -26.46 -8.82 -1.66
C TYR A 88 -27.53 -9.86 -2.03
N LEU A 89 -28.56 -10.04 -1.19
CA LEU A 89 -29.65 -11.00 -1.46
C LEU A 89 -30.46 -10.60 -2.69
N GLU A 90 -30.86 -9.32 -2.77
CA GLU A 90 -31.58 -8.79 -3.93
C GLU A 90 -30.74 -8.85 -5.21
N ALA A 91 -29.42 -8.62 -5.11
CA ALA A 91 -28.52 -8.80 -6.22
C ALA A 91 -28.48 -10.26 -6.70
N LEU A 92 -28.48 -11.24 -5.78
CA LEU A 92 -28.51 -12.66 -6.11
C LEU A 92 -29.82 -13.05 -6.79
N GLU A 93 -30.96 -12.67 -6.19
CA GLU A 93 -32.29 -12.93 -6.75
C GLU A 93 -32.43 -12.37 -8.18
N GLN A 94 -31.92 -11.15 -8.40
CA GLN A 94 -31.87 -10.54 -9.72
C GLN A 94 -31.03 -11.38 -10.71
N LEU A 95 -29.85 -11.87 -10.30
CA LEU A 95 -28.97 -12.67 -11.15
C LEU A 95 -29.51 -14.08 -11.40
N GLU A 96 -30.22 -14.66 -10.43
CA GLU A 96 -30.87 -15.95 -10.54
C GLU A 96 -32.11 -15.87 -11.42
N ALA A 97 -32.91 -14.80 -11.33
CA ALA A 97 -34.01 -14.56 -12.27
C ALA A 97 -33.52 -14.50 -13.73
N LEU A 98 -32.32 -13.95 -13.95
CA LEU A 98 -31.65 -13.96 -15.26
C LEU A 98 -31.02 -15.32 -15.63
N GLY A 99 -30.69 -16.15 -14.62
CA GLY A 99 -29.86 -17.34 -14.73
C GLY A 99 -30.56 -18.69 -14.58
N VAL A 100 -31.78 -18.77 -14.01
CA VAL A 100 -32.70 -19.94 -14.04
C VAL A 100 -32.99 -20.37 -15.49
N ALA A 101 -32.67 -19.48 -16.42
CA ALA A 101 -32.39 -19.68 -17.82
C ALA A 101 -31.07 -20.43 -18.14
N GLN A 102 -30.62 -21.43 -17.37
CA GLN A 102 -29.53 -22.32 -17.81
C GLN A 102 -30.03 -23.19 -18.98
N GLY A 103 -30.08 -22.58 -20.17
CA GLY A 103 -30.77 -23.06 -21.37
C GLY A 103 -31.78 -22.07 -21.98
N SER A 104 -32.01 -20.88 -21.41
CA SER A 104 -32.91 -19.88 -21.99
C SER A 104 -32.11 -18.79 -22.73
N PRO A 105 -32.67 -18.21 -23.82
CA PRO A 105 -32.04 -17.19 -24.65
C PRO A 105 -31.67 -15.86 -23.95
N ALA A 106 -31.84 -15.73 -22.63
CA ALA A 106 -31.72 -14.47 -21.90
C ALA A 106 -30.30 -13.88 -21.81
N LEU A 107 -29.25 -14.71 -21.97
CA LEU A 107 -27.85 -14.25 -22.06
C LEU A 107 -27.34 -14.16 -23.51
N GLU A 108 -28.15 -14.53 -24.51
CA GLU A 108 -27.78 -14.43 -25.93
C GLU A 108 -27.68 -12.97 -26.38
N GLU A 109 -28.49 -12.08 -25.79
CA GLU A 109 -28.47 -10.64 -26.07
C GLU A 109 -27.26 -9.90 -25.45
N HIS A 110 -26.57 -10.56 -24.51
CA HIS A 110 -25.41 -10.00 -23.81
C HIS A 110 -24.16 -10.08 -24.68
N THR A 111 -23.39 -9.00 -24.69
CA THR A 111 -22.01 -9.00 -25.18
C THR A 111 -21.12 -9.85 -24.26
N PRO A 112 -19.95 -10.32 -24.74
CA PRO A 112 -18.98 -11.00 -23.88
C PRO A 112 -18.61 -10.19 -22.63
N PHE A 113 -18.55 -8.86 -22.74
CA PHE A 113 -18.31 -7.98 -21.60
C PHE A 113 -19.42 -8.06 -20.54
N GLU A 114 -20.69 -8.04 -20.94
CA GLU A 114 -21.82 -8.09 -19.99
C GLU A 114 -22.00 -9.49 -19.39
N ARG A 115 -21.74 -10.56 -20.14
CA ARG A 115 -21.70 -11.91 -19.55
C ARG A 115 -20.58 -12.03 -18.53
N GLY A 116 -19.40 -11.50 -18.84
CA GLY A 116 -18.31 -11.40 -17.87
C GLY A 116 -18.69 -10.57 -16.63
N LEU A 117 -19.39 -9.45 -16.80
CA LEU A 117 -19.91 -8.64 -15.69
C LEU A 117 -20.91 -9.43 -14.84
N TYR A 118 -21.83 -10.17 -15.48
CA TYR A 118 -22.80 -11.04 -14.81
C TYR A 118 -22.08 -12.06 -13.92
N TRP A 119 -21.14 -12.82 -14.49
CA TRP A 119 -20.42 -13.86 -13.76
C TRP A 119 -19.57 -13.29 -12.63
N ARG A 120 -18.84 -12.21 -12.88
CA ARG A 120 -18.04 -11.53 -11.86
C ARG A 120 -18.89 -11.01 -10.70
N THR A 121 -20.05 -10.40 -11.02
CA THR A 121 -20.98 -9.89 -10.00
C THR A 121 -21.58 -11.05 -9.20
N LYS A 122 -21.97 -12.14 -9.86
CA LYS A 122 -22.50 -13.34 -9.21
C LYS A 122 -21.48 -13.98 -8.28
N GLY A 123 -20.24 -14.14 -8.72
CA GLY A 123 -19.15 -14.65 -7.89
C GLY A 123 -18.91 -13.78 -6.65
N GLU A 124 -18.88 -12.46 -6.79
CA GLU A 124 -18.72 -11.56 -5.63
C GLU A 124 -19.92 -11.64 -4.66
N VAL A 125 -21.16 -11.64 -5.17
CA VAL A 125 -22.37 -11.78 -4.34
C VAL A 125 -22.37 -13.10 -3.56
N LEU A 126 -22.07 -14.21 -4.23
CA LEU A 126 -21.98 -15.53 -3.60
C LEU A 126 -20.92 -15.55 -2.48
N PHE A 127 -19.76 -14.93 -2.71
CA PHE A 127 -18.72 -14.80 -1.69
C PHE A 127 -19.22 -14.00 -0.48
N ARG A 128 -19.86 -12.85 -0.69
CA ARG A 128 -20.40 -12.01 0.40
C ARG A 128 -21.48 -12.72 1.21
N LEU A 129 -22.24 -13.62 0.57
CA LEU A 129 -23.27 -14.45 1.20
C LEU A 129 -22.71 -15.76 1.80
N GLY A 130 -21.41 -16.01 1.71
CA GLY A 130 -20.77 -17.22 2.26
C GLY A 130 -21.11 -18.52 1.52
N ARG A 131 -21.49 -18.45 0.24
CA ARG A 131 -21.81 -19.62 -0.60
C ARG A 131 -20.52 -20.22 -1.16
N ALA A 132 -20.40 -21.55 -1.15
CA ALA A 132 -19.17 -22.24 -1.51
C ALA A 132 -18.85 -22.17 -3.01
N GLU A 133 -19.86 -22.07 -3.88
CA GLU A 133 -19.70 -22.10 -5.34
C GLU A 133 -19.16 -20.80 -5.94
N TRP A 134 -18.89 -19.77 -5.11
CA TRP A 134 -18.53 -18.43 -5.57
C TRP A 134 -17.34 -18.40 -6.54
N HIS A 135 -16.35 -19.26 -6.30
CA HIS A 135 -15.11 -19.29 -7.08
C HIS A 135 -15.29 -19.94 -8.45
N GLU A 136 -16.10 -20.99 -8.55
CA GLU A 136 -16.36 -21.70 -9.81
C GLU A 136 -16.99 -20.77 -10.86
N VAL A 137 -17.81 -19.82 -10.40
CA VAL A 137 -18.46 -18.84 -11.27
C VAL A 137 -17.45 -17.91 -11.97
N PHE A 138 -16.29 -17.67 -11.39
CA PHE A 138 -15.23 -16.89 -12.04
C PHE A 138 -14.62 -17.61 -13.25
N VAL A 139 -14.69 -18.94 -13.32
CA VAL A 139 -14.25 -19.70 -14.51
C VAL A 139 -15.10 -19.31 -15.73
N ASN A 140 -16.41 -19.12 -15.55
CA ASN A 140 -17.30 -18.66 -16.61
C ASN A 140 -16.96 -17.22 -17.03
N ALA A 141 -16.68 -16.33 -16.06
CA ALA A 141 -16.24 -14.97 -16.36
C ALA A 141 -14.96 -14.96 -17.22
N ARG A 142 -14.01 -15.85 -16.93
CA ARG A 142 -12.74 -15.97 -17.69
C ARG A 142 -12.96 -16.43 -19.13
N GLY A 143 -13.97 -17.27 -19.39
CA GLY A 143 -14.32 -17.72 -20.74
C GLY A 143 -14.85 -16.58 -21.64
N ASP A 144 -15.57 -15.62 -21.06
CA ASP A 144 -16.19 -14.51 -21.78
C ASP A 144 -15.29 -13.26 -21.91
N LEU A 145 -14.37 -13.04 -20.97
CA LEU A 145 -13.57 -11.81 -20.88
C LEU A 145 -12.20 -11.93 -21.56
N LYS A 146 -11.73 -10.82 -22.16
CA LYS A 146 -10.40 -10.69 -22.77
C LYS A 146 -9.76 -9.34 -22.45
N GLY A 147 -8.43 -9.25 -22.59
CA GLY A 147 -7.66 -8.02 -22.42
C GLY A 147 -7.87 -7.38 -21.04
N ALA A 148 -7.96 -6.05 -20.99
CA ALA A 148 -8.11 -5.31 -19.73
C ALA A 148 -9.35 -5.72 -18.91
N ALA A 149 -10.45 -6.14 -19.55
CA ALA A 149 -11.64 -6.58 -18.85
C ALA A 149 -11.39 -7.90 -18.08
N LEU A 150 -10.64 -8.83 -18.67
CA LEU A 150 -10.17 -10.03 -17.97
C LEU A 150 -9.24 -9.65 -16.82
N GLY A 151 -8.26 -8.77 -17.07
CA GLY A 151 -7.35 -8.28 -16.03
C GLY A 151 -8.07 -7.70 -14.82
N ARG A 152 -9.11 -6.88 -15.03
CA ARG A 152 -9.95 -6.31 -13.95
C ARG A 152 -10.71 -7.40 -13.19
N SER A 153 -11.21 -8.42 -13.88
CA SER A 153 -11.87 -9.57 -13.23
C SER A 153 -10.90 -10.36 -12.35
N LEU A 154 -9.68 -10.60 -12.83
CA LEU A 154 -8.63 -11.29 -12.07
C LEU A 154 -8.22 -10.49 -10.82
N VAL A 155 -8.19 -9.16 -10.89
CA VAL A 155 -7.92 -8.32 -9.71
C VAL A 155 -8.94 -8.54 -8.61
N ASP A 156 -10.23 -8.55 -8.98
CA ASP A 156 -11.33 -8.79 -8.04
C ASP A 156 -11.28 -10.23 -7.50
N GLU A 157 -11.11 -11.23 -8.38
CA GLU A 157 -10.99 -12.65 -8.02
C GLU A 157 -9.85 -12.87 -7.02
N GLY A 158 -8.66 -12.33 -7.28
CA GLY A 158 -7.53 -12.39 -6.37
C GLY A 158 -7.82 -11.74 -5.02
N GLY A 159 -8.59 -10.64 -5.01
CA GLY A 159 -9.07 -9.99 -3.77
C GLY A 159 -9.95 -10.91 -2.93
N LEU A 160 -10.91 -11.60 -3.55
CA LEU A 160 -11.79 -12.54 -2.85
C LEU A 160 -11.03 -13.77 -2.36
N LEU A 161 -10.11 -14.30 -3.17
CA LEU A 161 -9.22 -15.41 -2.77
C LEU A 161 -8.37 -15.03 -1.55
N TYR A 162 -7.80 -13.83 -1.55
CA TYR A 162 -7.03 -13.32 -0.41
C TYR A 162 -7.89 -13.23 0.86
N LEU A 163 -9.11 -12.69 0.76
CA LEU A 163 -10.05 -12.61 1.88
C LEU A 163 -10.49 -14.00 2.38
N SER A 164 -10.53 -15.01 1.51
CA SER A 164 -10.79 -16.40 1.90
C SER A 164 -9.59 -17.11 2.55
N GLY A 165 -8.44 -16.44 2.69
CA GLY A 165 -7.20 -17.01 3.23
C GLY A 165 -6.35 -17.78 2.21
N GLN A 166 -6.77 -17.84 0.93
CA GLN A 166 -6.04 -18.52 -0.14
C GLN A 166 -4.94 -17.62 -0.74
N CYS A 167 -4.04 -17.14 0.11
CA CYS A 167 -3.05 -16.11 -0.23
C CYS A 167 -2.11 -16.53 -1.36
N SER A 168 -1.71 -17.81 -1.44
CA SER A 168 -0.84 -18.31 -2.51
C SER A 168 -1.51 -18.24 -3.88
N VAL A 169 -2.78 -18.67 -3.97
CA VAL A 169 -3.57 -18.62 -5.22
C VAL A 169 -3.85 -17.18 -5.62
N ALA A 170 -4.22 -16.32 -4.65
CA ALA A 170 -4.44 -14.90 -4.90
C ALA A 170 -3.24 -14.21 -5.55
N ARG A 171 -2.01 -14.52 -5.10
CA ARG A 171 -0.78 -13.98 -5.68
C ARG A 171 -0.59 -14.40 -7.13
N VAL A 172 -0.89 -15.66 -7.47
CA VAL A 172 -0.80 -16.17 -8.85
C VAL A 172 -1.80 -15.43 -9.75
N VAL A 173 -3.04 -15.29 -9.28
CA VAL A 173 -4.11 -14.59 -10.03
C VAL A 173 -3.76 -13.11 -10.25
N TRP A 174 -3.26 -12.40 -9.23
CA TRP A 174 -2.81 -11.02 -9.41
C TRP A 174 -1.59 -10.89 -10.31
N ALA A 175 -0.63 -11.81 -10.23
CA ALA A 175 0.52 -11.83 -11.14
C ALA A 175 0.09 -12.02 -12.60
N GLU A 176 -0.88 -12.90 -12.84
CA GLU A 176 -1.51 -13.07 -14.16
C GLU A 176 -2.19 -11.77 -14.63
N ALA A 177 -2.94 -11.10 -13.75
CA ALA A 177 -3.64 -9.85 -14.07
C ALA A 177 -2.69 -8.76 -14.61
N LEU A 178 -1.44 -8.71 -14.14
CA LEU A 178 -0.44 -7.74 -14.60
C LEU A 178 -0.20 -7.79 -16.11
N ALA A 179 -0.31 -8.98 -16.73
CA ALA A 179 -0.10 -9.15 -18.17
C ALA A 179 -1.17 -8.44 -19.01
N TYR A 180 -2.40 -8.37 -18.48
CA TYR A 180 -3.56 -7.81 -19.18
C TYR A 180 -3.81 -6.33 -18.90
N LEU A 181 -3.16 -5.76 -17.88
CA LEU A 181 -3.43 -4.41 -17.37
C LEU A 181 -2.38 -3.37 -17.79
N ARG A 182 -1.49 -3.68 -18.72
CA ARG A 182 -0.39 -2.77 -19.14
C ARG A 182 -0.90 -1.39 -19.58
N ASP A 183 -2.06 -1.35 -20.22
CA ASP A 183 -2.69 -0.13 -20.73
C ASP A 183 -3.70 0.50 -19.76
N ASP A 184 -3.85 -0.06 -18.55
CA ASP A 184 -4.74 0.44 -17.50
C ASP A 184 -3.93 0.74 -16.22
N PRO A 185 -3.34 1.94 -16.11
CA PRO A 185 -2.45 2.26 -15.00
C PRO A 185 -3.11 2.19 -13.62
N TYR A 186 -4.42 2.42 -13.53
CA TYR A 186 -5.16 2.35 -12.26
C TYR A 186 -5.21 0.91 -11.76
N TYR A 187 -5.73 -0.01 -12.59
CA TYR A 187 -5.85 -1.40 -12.19
C TYR A 187 -4.49 -2.10 -12.14
N LEU A 188 -3.52 -1.69 -12.95
CA LEU A 188 -2.15 -2.17 -12.82
C LEU A 188 -1.52 -1.78 -11.48
N ALA A 189 -1.72 -0.52 -11.04
CA ALA A 189 -1.26 -0.09 -9.72
C ALA A 189 -1.96 -0.87 -8.61
N TRP A 190 -3.26 -1.15 -8.75
CA TRP A 190 -4.01 -1.97 -7.80
C TRP A 190 -3.49 -3.41 -7.74
N ALA A 191 -3.36 -4.10 -8.87
CA ALA A 191 -2.82 -5.46 -8.92
C ALA A 191 -1.42 -5.54 -8.30
N ARG A 192 -0.54 -4.57 -8.63
CA ARG A 192 0.80 -4.46 -8.04
C ARG A 192 0.74 -4.25 -6.53
N HIS A 193 -0.13 -3.36 -6.05
CA HIS A 193 -0.29 -3.12 -4.63
C HIS A 193 -0.78 -4.35 -3.88
N SER A 194 -1.83 -5.01 -4.39
CA SER A 194 -2.41 -6.20 -3.76
C SER A 194 -1.40 -7.35 -3.69
N LEU A 195 -0.68 -7.58 -4.80
CA LEU A 195 0.40 -8.57 -4.84
C LEU A 195 1.51 -8.21 -3.84
N GLY A 196 1.94 -6.95 -3.80
CA GLY A 196 2.93 -6.46 -2.85
C GLY A 196 2.51 -6.69 -1.39
N MET A 197 1.30 -6.28 -1.02
CA MET A 197 0.75 -6.50 0.32
C MET A 197 0.72 -7.97 0.71
N ALA A 198 0.31 -8.84 -0.20
CA ALA A 198 0.28 -10.27 0.06
C ALA A 198 1.68 -10.88 0.22
N LEU A 199 2.73 -10.27 -0.32
CA LEU A 199 4.10 -10.77 -0.27
C LEU A 199 4.88 -10.31 0.97
N ILE A 200 4.40 -9.31 1.73
CA ILE A 200 5.14 -8.73 2.87
C ILE A 200 5.61 -9.78 3.88
N LYS A 201 4.82 -10.83 4.15
CA LYS A 201 5.20 -11.87 5.11
C LYS A 201 6.29 -12.80 4.58
N ASP A 202 6.26 -13.13 3.29
CA ASP A 202 7.04 -14.25 2.74
C ASP A 202 8.25 -13.79 1.91
N ARG A 203 8.08 -12.71 1.14
CA ARG A 203 9.08 -12.17 0.20
C ARG A 203 9.05 -10.64 0.23
N PRO A 204 9.45 -10.02 1.35
CA PRO A 204 9.25 -8.58 1.54
C PRO A 204 10.08 -7.71 0.59
N GLU A 205 11.22 -8.19 0.09
CA GLU A 205 12.00 -7.49 -0.95
C GLU A 205 11.23 -7.40 -2.28
N GLU A 206 10.61 -8.50 -2.70
CA GLU A 206 9.76 -8.54 -3.89
C GLU A 206 8.48 -7.70 -3.67
N ALA A 207 7.94 -7.71 -2.44
CA ALA A 207 6.83 -6.86 -2.05
C ALA A 207 7.16 -5.36 -2.24
N GLU A 208 8.33 -4.91 -1.79
CA GLU A 208 8.74 -3.51 -1.95
C GLU A 208 8.85 -3.13 -3.43
N GLN A 209 9.37 -4.00 -4.29
CA GLN A 209 9.44 -3.75 -5.73
C GLN A 209 8.05 -3.53 -6.34
N HIS A 210 7.09 -4.40 -6.00
CA HIS A 210 5.71 -4.26 -6.45
C HIS A 210 5.05 -2.96 -5.95
N LEU A 211 5.26 -2.61 -4.68
CA LEU A 211 4.70 -1.42 -4.05
C LEU A 211 5.33 -0.12 -4.60
N LEU A 212 6.64 -0.12 -4.88
CA LEU A 212 7.33 0.98 -5.55
C LEU A 212 6.78 1.22 -6.95
N GLU A 213 6.53 0.15 -7.71
CA GLU A 213 5.93 0.26 -9.04
C GLU A 213 4.48 0.77 -8.96
N ALA A 214 3.68 0.32 -7.99
CA ALA A 214 2.34 0.86 -7.75
C ALA A 214 2.38 2.36 -7.40
N ALA A 215 3.33 2.79 -6.57
CA ALA A 215 3.54 4.20 -6.22
C ALA A 215 4.02 5.03 -7.42
N ARG A 216 4.79 4.45 -8.34
CA ARG A 216 5.21 5.10 -9.59
C ARG A 216 4.03 5.27 -10.55
N LEU A 217 3.22 4.23 -10.74
CA LEU A 217 2.06 4.23 -11.64
C LEU A 217 0.98 5.22 -11.18
N SER A 218 0.73 5.31 -9.88
CA SER A 218 -0.24 6.23 -9.28
C SER A 218 0.16 7.72 -9.33
N ARG A 219 1.34 8.05 -9.89
CA ARG A 219 1.69 9.45 -10.24
C ARG A 219 0.94 9.95 -11.47
N LYS A 220 0.47 9.05 -12.34
CA LYS A 220 -0.33 9.41 -13.52
C LYS A 220 -1.69 9.93 -13.07
N ALA A 221 -2.23 10.93 -13.77
CA ALA A 221 -3.52 11.54 -13.45
C ALA A 221 -4.65 10.49 -13.29
N VAL A 222 -4.71 9.54 -14.22
CA VAL A 222 -5.71 8.45 -14.24
C VAL A 222 -5.64 7.46 -13.07
N ALA A 223 -4.55 7.45 -12.31
CA ALA A 223 -4.32 6.53 -11.18
C ALA A 223 -4.07 7.27 -9.87
N ARG A 224 -4.34 8.58 -9.84
CA ARG A 224 -4.04 9.47 -8.71
C ARG A 224 -4.80 9.07 -7.43
N GLU A 225 -6.06 8.66 -7.58
CA GLU A 225 -6.89 8.19 -6.46
C GLU A 225 -6.27 6.99 -5.74
N PHE A 226 -5.49 6.16 -6.45
CA PHE A 226 -4.87 4.98 -5.87
C PHE A 226 -3.54 5.28 -5.14
N ARG A 227 -3.08 6.54 -5.18
CA ARG A 227 -1.75 6.92 -4.68
C ARG A 227 -1.61 6.70 -3.17
N ALA A 228 -2.62 7.05 -2.39
CA ALA A 228 -2.57 6.89 -0.94
C ALA A 228 -2.42 5.42 -0.56
N ARG A 229 -3.19 4.52 -1.16
CA ARG A 229 -3.07 3.05 -0.97
C ARG A 229 -1.67 2.55 -1.30
N ALA A 230 -1.12 2.93 -2.45
CA ALA A 230 0.23 2.53 -2.86
C ALA A 230 1.30 2.97 -1.84
N LEU A 231 1.20 4.19 -1.32
CA LEU A 231 2.11 4.73 -0.30
C LEU A 231 1.92 4.06 1.07
N CYS A 232 0.68 3.73 1.46
CA CYS A 232 0.40 2.95 2.67
C CYS A 232 1.03 1.55 2.60
N GLY A 233 0.95 0.89 1.44
CA GLY A 233 1.61 -0.39 1.21
C GLY A 233 3.12 -0.27 1.35
N LEU A 234 3.73 0.77 0.76
CA LEU A 234 5.16 1.05 0.90
C LEU A 234 5.56 1.30 2.36
N GLY A 235 4.73 2.01 3.13
CA GLY A 235 4.91 2.17 4.57
C GLY A 235 4.89 0.83 5.31
N ALA A 236 3.97 -0.07 4.95
CA ALA A 236 3.83 -1.37 5.59
C ALA A 236 5.03 -2.29 5.36
N VAL A 237 5.57 -2.36 4.14
CA VAL A 237 6.75 -3.17 3.84
C VAL A 237 8.02 -2.59 4.47
N ARG A 238 8.18 -1.26 4.49
CA ARG A 238 9.32 -0.62 5.19
C ARG A 238 9.26 -0.85 6.69
N ARG A 239 8.06 -0.85 7.26
CA ARG A 239 7.86 -1.19 8.66
C ARG A 239 8.23 -2.64 8.95
N SER A 240 7.91 -3.60 8.06
CA SER A 240 8.32 -5.00 8.25
C SER A 240 9.84 -5.20 8.17
N PHE A 241 10.54 -4.28 7.51
CA PHE A 241 12.01 -4.22 7.51
C PHE A 241 12.62 -3.61 8.77
N GLY A 242 11.83 -2.96 9.63
CA GLY A 242 12.32 -2.16 10.76
C GLY A 242 12.71 -0.72 10.38
N GLU A 243 12.47 -0.30 9.15
CA GLU A 243 12.81 1.05 8.66
C GLU A 243 11.69 2.05 9.00
N TRP A 244 11.44 2.22 10.30
CA TRP A 244 10.26 2.94 10.80
C TRP A 244 10.23 4.41 10.37
N GLU A 245 11.37 5.09 10.28
CA GLU A 245 11.42 6.46 9.77
C GLU A 245 11.00 6.55 8.30
N ARG A 246 11.45 5.63 7.44
CA ARG A 246 11.02 5.59 6.02
C ARG A 246 9.55 5.19 5.90
N ALA A 247 9.06 4.36 6.82
CA ALA A 247 7.65 4.02 6.89
C ALA A 247 6.79 5.24 7.26
N LEU A 248 7.19 6.02 8.29
CA LEU A 248 6.51 7.26 8.67
C LEU A 248 6.38 8.24 7.50
N GLU A 249 7.44 8.44 6.73
CA GLU A 249 7.39 9.33 5.56
C GLU A 249 6.39 8.87 4.50
N SER A 250 6.33 7.55 4.28
CA SER A 250 5.41 6.95 3.31
C SER A 250 3.96 7.17 3.76
N TYR A 251 3.66 6.94 5.04
CA TYR A 251 2.34 7.21 5.60
C TYR A 251 2.01 8.71 5.65
N GLN A 252 2.97 9.57 5.98
CA GLN A 252 2.76 11.02 5.97
C GLN A 252 2.47 11.56 4.57
N GLU A 253 3.13 11.01 3.54
CA GLU A 253 2.75 11.30 2.15
C GLU A 253 1.37 10.76 1.81
N ALA A 254 1.04 9.53 2.24
CA ALA A 254 -0.28 8.95 2.04
C ALA A 254 -1.41 9.80 2.64
N ILE A 255 -1.25 10.29 3.89
CA ILE A 255 -2.20 11.21 4.55
C ILE A 255 -2.43 12.48 3.73
N ARG A 256 -1.37 13.05 3.13
CA ARG A 256 -1.44 14.28 2.32
C ARG A 256 -2.17 14.11 0.99
N VAL A 257 -2.14 12.90 0.42
CA VAL A 257 -2.71 12.62 -0.91
C VAL A 257 -3.99 11.78 -0.87
N ALA A 258 -4.43 11.35 0.32
CA ALA A 258 -5.67 10.61 0.52
C ALA A 258 -6.86 11.38 -0.06
N CYS A 259 -7.61 10.72 -0.95
CA CYS A 259 -8.77 11.29 -1.63
C CYS A 259 -10.09 10.90 -0.96
N ASP A 260 -10.10 9.81 -0.19
CA ASP A 260 -11.27 9.32 0.52
C ASP A 260 -10.98 9.05 2.00
N ARG A 261 -12.05 8.77 2.75
CA ARG A 261 -12.04 8.55 4.20
C ARG A 261 -11.24 7.31 4.59
N ASP A 262 -11.37 6.23 3.83
CA ASP A 262 -10.77 4.93 4.15
C ASP A 262 -9.25 4.97 3.92
N ASP A 263 -8.82 5.57 2.82
CA ASP A 263 -7.42 5.81 2.51
C ASP A 263 -6.75 6.67 3.59
N ARG A 264 -7.44 7.72 4.05
CA ARG A 264 -6.95 8.59 5.13
C ARG A 264 -6.87 7.84 6.45
N GLN A 265 -7.88 7.06 6.80
CA GLN A 265 -7.89 6.24 8.01
C GLN A 265 -6.72 5.25 8.02
N GLN A 266 -6.54 4.51 6.92
CA GLN A 266 -5.47 3.52 6.80
C GLN A 266 -4.08 4.16 6.91
N ALA A 267 -3.90 5.35 6.33
CA ALA A 267 -2.65 6.10 6.43
C ALA A 267 -2.37 6.61 7.84
N LEU A 268 -3.39 7.15 8.54
CA LEU A 268 -3.29 7.61 9.93
C LEU A 268 -2.98 6.45 10.87
N TRP A 269 -3.65 5.31 10.70
CA TRP A 269 -3.37 4.11 11.47
C TRP A 269 -1.93 3.64 11.27
N GLY A 270 -1.48 3.49 10.02
CA GLY A 270 -0.11 3.07 9.73
C GLY A 270 0.94 4.02 10.32
N TYR A 271 0.68 5.32 10.26
CA TYR A 271 1.52 6.35 10.86
C TYR A 271 1.55 6.23 12.40
N GLY A 272 0.40 6.16 13.05
CA GLY A 272 0.28 6.04 14.51
C GLY A 272 0.89 4.74 15.05
N HIS A 273 0.67 3.60 14.38
CA HIS A 273 1.32 2.32 14.73
C HIS A 273 2.85 2.41 14.64
N THR A 274 3.37 3.07 13.61
CA THR A 274 4.82 3.25 13.44
C THR A 274 5.41 4.20 14.48
N LEU A 275 4.70 5.26 14.85
CA LEU A 275 5.11 6.14 15.96
C LEU A 275 5.18 5.39 17.29
N ARG A 276 4.23 4.48 17.54
CA ARG A 276 4.23 3.62 18.73
C ARG A 276 5.48 2.73 18.78
N LEU A 277 5.86 2.10 17.66
CA LEU A 277 7.09 1.31 17.56
C LEU A 277 8.35 2.14 17.85
N LEU A 278 8.36 3.42 17.44
CA LEU A 278 9.44 4.36 17.75
C LEU A 278 9.41 4.90 19.18
N GLY A 279 8.36 4.62 19.96
CA GLY A 279 8.18 5.13 21.33
C GLY A 279 7.64 6.56 21.42
N HIS A 280 7.15 7.13 20.32
CA HIS A 280 6.51 8.46 20.30
C HIS A 280 5.03 8.32 20.66
N LEU A 281 4.75 8.00 21.93
CA LEU A 281 3.47 7.45 22.36
C LEU A 281 2.31 8.47 22.34
N GLU A 282 2.55 9.72 22.76
CA GLU A 282 1.53 10.76 22.76
C GLU A 282 1.11 11.13 21.33
N GLU A 283 2.08 11.25 20.42
CA GLU A 283 1.83 11.45 19.00
C GLU A 283 1.09 10.25 18.41
N ALA A 284 1.52 9.02 18.72
CA ALA A 284 0.86 7.81 18.26
C ALA A 284 -0.62 7.77 18.68
N LEU A 285 -0.91 8.06 19.95
CA LEU A 285 -2.27 8.06 20.49
C LEU A 285 -3.15 9.09 19.78
N ALA A 286 -2.63 10.29 19.50
CA ALA A 286 -3.36 11.32 18.78
C ALA A 286 -3.74 10.84 17.36
N GLN A 287 -2.80 10.24 16.62
CA GLN A 287 -3.02 9.79 15.24
C GLN A 287 -3.97 8.59 15.17
N LEU A 288 -3.85 7.64 16.10
CA LEU A 288 -4.75 6.50 16.20
C LEU A 288 -6.18 6.94 16.59
N THR A 289 -6.31 7.96 17.44
CA THR A 289 -7.62 8.53 17.81
C THR A 289 -8.28 9.18 16.61
N LEU A 290 -7.53 9.97 15.82
CA LEU A 290 -8.02 10.55 14.56
C LEU A 290 -8.45 9.46 13.57
N ALA A 291 -7.67 8.37 13.43
CA ALA A 291 -8.05 7.25 12.59
C ALA A 291 -9.37 6.60 13.04
N ARG A 292 -9.58 6.45 14.35
CA ARG A 292 -10.81 5.89 14.93
C ARG A 292 -12.03 6.77 14.72
N GLU A 293 -11.87 8.09 14.76
CA GLU A 293 -12.96 9.03 14.46
C GLU A 293 -13.44 8.91 13.00
N LEU A 294 -12.59 8.38 12.12
CA LEU A 294 -12.95 8.02 10.75
C LEU A 294 -13.65 6.65 10.64
N ASP A 295 -13.98 5.93 11.71
CA ASP A 295 -14.87 4.77 11.61
C ASP A 295 -16.35 5.17 11.63
N THR A 296 -17.19 4.41 10.93
CA THR A 296 -18.66 4.57 11.04
C THR A 296 -19.18 4.19 12.43
N SER A 297 -18.45 3.35 13.15
CA SER A 297 -18.71 2.97 14.54
C SER A 297 -17.43 3.06 15.40
N PRO A 298 -17.01 4.28 15.80
CA PRO A 298 -15.76 4.49 16.55
C PRO A 298 -15.66 3.68 17.84
N ALA A 299 -16.80 3.49 18.52
CA ALA A 299 -16.89 2.77 19.79
C ALA A 299 -16.61 1.26 19.68
N LYS A 300 -16.67 0.68 18.47
CA LYS A 300 -16.39 -0.74 18.22
C LYS A 300 -15.20 -0.96 17.28
N SER A 301 -14.47 0.11 16.98
CA SER A 301 -13.37 0.09 16.03
C SER A 301 -12.29 -0.93 16.39
N TRP A 302 -11.78 -1.62 15.38
CA TRP A 302 -10.60 -2.49 15.50
C TRP A 302 -9.35 -1.72 15.95
N LEU A 303 -9.31 -0.39 15.73
CA LEU A 303 -8.23 0.51 16.17
C LEU A 303 -8.14 0.64 17.69
N ASN A 304 -9.21 0.31 18.42
CA ASN A 304 -9.20 0.37 19.88
C ASN A 304 -8.17 -0.59 20.49
N ALA A 305 -7.77 -1.66 19.79
CA ALA A 305 -6.67 -2.53 20.22
C ALA A 305 -5.32 -1.81 20.20
N ASP A 306 -5.02 -1.05 19.15
CA ASP A 306 -3.79 -0.25 19.05
C ASP A 306 -3.78 0.93 20.04
N ILE A 307 -4.94 1.55 20.25
CA ILE A 307 -5.10 2.60 21.27
C ILE A 307 -4.86 2.03 22.66
N ALA A 308 -5.40 0.84 22.96
CA ALA A 308 -5.14 0.16 24.23
C ALA A 308 -3.66 -0.13 24.43
N ALA A 309 -2.98 -0.65 23.41
CA ALA A 309 -1.54 -0.88 23.45
C ALA A 309 -0.77 0.41 23.76
N THR A 310 -1.12 1.51 23.07
CA THR A 310 -0.47 2.82 23.26
C THR A 310 -0.70 3.36 24.67
N ARG A 311 -1.93 3.30 25.19
CA ARG A 311 -2.27 3.73 26.56
C ARG A 311 -1.51 2.92 27.61
N LEU A 312 -1.41 1.61 27.41
CA LEU A 312 -0.65 0.75 28.32
C LEU A 312 0.84 1.13 28.33
N MET A 313 1.43 1.42 27.17
CA MET A 313 2.82 1.89 27.09
C MET A 313 3.02 3.25 27.79
N LEU A 314 2.02 4.14 27.76
CA LEU A 314 2.01 5.40 28.52
C LEU A 314 1.83 5.22 30.04
N GLY A 315 1.54 4.00 30.50
CA GLY A 315 1.28 3.69 31.91
C GLY A 315 -0.21 3.79 32.32
N ASP A 316 -1.10 4.12 31.40
CA ASP A 316 -2.55 4.16 31.61
C ASP A 316 -3.17 2.76 31.46
N ALA A 317 -3.08 1.95 32.52
CA ALA A 317 -3.63 0.60 32.53
C ALA A 317 -5.17 0.60 32.48
N VAL A 318 -5.82 1.53 33.18
CA VAL A 318 -7.29 1.62 33.24
C VAL A 318 -7.86 1.97 31.87
N GLY A 319 -7.33 3.02 31.23
CA GLY A 319 -7.78 3.40 29.89
C GLY A 319 -7.42 2.37 28.81
N ALA A 320 -6.38 1.54 29.02
CA ALA A 320 -6.08 0.40 28.16
C ALA A 320 -7.14 -0.70 28.26
N GLU A 321 -7.56 -1.07 29.47
CA GLU A 321 -8.64 -2.05 29.70
C GLU A 321 -9.97 -1.58 29.09
N GLU A 322 -10.33 -0.31 29.29
CA GLU A 322 -11.50 0.30 28.66
C GLU A 322 -11.45 0.19 27.13
N SER A 323 -10.31 0.54 26.54
CA SER A 323 -10.13 0.47 25.07
C SER A 323 -10.17 -0.97 24.56
N LEU A 324 -9.61 -1.94 25.30
CA LEU A 324 -9.72 -3.36 24.95
C LEU A 324 -11.16 -3.85 24.95
N SER A 325 -11.98 -3.43 25.91
CA SER A 325 -13.40 -3.79 25.98
C SER A 325 -14.19 -3.29 24.76
N GLN A 326 -13.75 -2.17 24.17
CA GLN A 326 -14.32 -1.55 22.98
C GLN A 326 -13.79 -2.15 21.67
N ALA A 327 -12.73 -2.96 21.71
CA ALA A 327 -12.14 -3.61 20.53
C ALA A 327 -12.88 -4.91 20.16
N VAL A 328 -14.19 -4.84 19.91
CA VAL A 328 -15.06 -6.02 19.74
C VAL A 328 -14.87 -6.71 18.39
N GLU A 329 -14.83 -5.95 17.29
CA GLU A 329 -14.67 -6.48 15.93
C GLU A 329 -13.21 -6.38 15.50
N VAL A 330 -12.43 -7.44 15.71
CA VAL A 330 -11.01 -7.47 15.38
C VAL A 330 -10.67 -8.58 14.38
N GLY A 331 -9.97 -8.19 13.32
CA GLY A 331 -9.28 -9.13 12.42
C GLY A 331 -8.13 -9.87 13.14
N GLU A 332 -7.44 -10.74 12.41
CA GLU A 332 -6.33 -11.56 12.94
C GLU A 332 -5.28 -10.74 13.71
N ARG A 333 -4.82 -9.63 13.12
CA ARG A 333 -3.89 -8.70 13.78
C ARG A 333 -4.46 -8.15 15.08
N GLY A 334 -5.71 -7.67 15.07
CA GLY A 334 -6.32 -7.09 16.26
C GLY A 334 -6.48 -8.10 17.39
N LYS A 335 -6.72 -9.39 17.08
CA LYS A 335 -6.71 -10.47 18.06
C LYS A 335 -5.32 -10.61 18.70
N ILE A 336 -4.25 -10.63 17.89
CA ILE A 336 -2.88 -10.69 18.39
C ILE A 336 -2.56 -9.49 19.28
N VAL A 337 -2.86 -8.26 18.83
CA VAL A 337 -2.62 -7.05 19.64
C VAL A 337 -3.38 -7.13 20.96
N ARG A 338 -4.67 -7.52 20.95
CA ARG A 338 -5.45 -7.70 22.18
C ARG A 338 -4.83 -8.72 23.12
N THR A 339 -4.44 -9.89 22.63
CA THR A 339 -3.78 -10.93 23.44
C THR A 339 -2.48 -10.42 24.05
N MET A 340 -1.66 -9.71 23.27
CA MET A 340 -0.40 -9.14 23.75
C MET A 340 -0.63 -8.08 24.84
N VAL A 341 -1.59 -7.17 24.66
CA VAL A 341 -1.91 -6.14 25.66
C VAL A 341 -2.48 -6.77 26.93
N GLN A 342 -3.35 -7.78 26.82
CA GLN A 342 -3.88 -8.53 27.96
C GLN A 342 -2.76 -9.25 28.73
N ALA A 343 -1.84 -9.90 28.03
CA ALA A 343 -0.69 -10.54 28.66
C ALA A 343 0.21 -9.52 29.38
N ALA A 344 0.44 -8.34 28.79
CA ALA A 344 1.20 -7.26 29.42
C ALA A 344 0.52 -6.72 30.69
N LEU A 345 -0.82 -6.56 30.68
CA LEU A 345 -1.59 -6.19 31.87
C LEU A 345 -1.47 -7.25 32.99
N HIS A 346 -1.58 -8.54 32.65
CA HIS A 346 -1.39 -9.63 33.61
C HIS A 346 0.03 -9.70 34.17
N HIS A 347 1.04 -9.45 33.32
CA HIS A 347 2.43 -9.36 33.76
C HIS A 347 2.61 -8.24 34.82
N ARG A 348 2.08 -7.03 34.53
CA ARG A 348 2.16 -5.88 35.45
C ARG A 348 1.42 -6.11 36.77
N SER A 349 0.30 -6.83 36.75
CA SER A 349 -0.45 -7.23 37.94
C SER A 349 0.08 -8.49 38.65
N ARG A 350 1.26 -9.00 38.24
CA ARG A 350 1.91 -10.21 38.78
C ARG A 350 1.13 -11.52 38.58
N ALA A 351 0.12 -11.54 37.71
CA ALA A 351 -0.61 -12.73 37.29
C ALA A 351 0.16 -13.49 36.18
N LEU A 352 1.37 -13.98 36.50
CA LEU A 352 2.32 -14.49 35.50
C LEU A 352 1.82 -15.73 34.75
N GLU A 353 1.06 -16.60 35.41
CA GLU A 353 0.52 -17.82 34.78
C GLU A 353 -0.56 -17.47 33.76
N ALA A 354 -1.45 -16.51 34.07
CA ALA A 354 -2.46 -16.03 33.12
C ALA A 354 -1.81 -15.41 31.87
N ALA A 355 -0.74 -14.61 32.06
CA ALA A 355 0.04 -14.07 30.94
C ALA A 355 0.65 -15.19 30.08
N ARG A 356 1.19 -16.24 30.71
CA ARG A 356 1.75 -17.40 30.00
C ARG A 356 0.69 -18.14 29.20
N THR A 357 -0.46 -18.43 29.80
CA THR A 357 -1.57 -19.13 29.12
C THR A 357 -2.08 -18.35 27.91
N LEU A 358 -2.15 -17.01 27.99
CA LEU A 358 -2.59 -16.18 26.87
C LEU A 358 -1.62 -16.20 25.69
N LEU A 359 -0.32 -16.26 25.98
CA LEU A 359 0.73 -16.25 24.96
C LEU A 359 1.03 -17.66 24.42
N ASP A 360 0.49 -18.70 25.05
CA ASP A 360 0.64 -20.08 24.60
C ASP A 360 0.00 -20.27 23.21
N GLY A 361 0.74 -20.89 22.30
CA GLY A 361 0.33 -21.08 20.91
C GLY A 361 0.44 -19.85 19.99
N LEU A 362 0.90 -18.69 20.46
CA LEU A 362 1.27 -17.58 19.56
C LEU A 362 2.59 -17.89 18.85
N ASP A 363 2.59 -17.78 17.53
CA ASP A 363 3.79 -17.94 16.71
C ASP A 363 4.72 -16.72 16.87
N PRO A 364 5.90 -16.88 17.49
CA PRO A 364 6.84 -15.78 17.71
C PRO A 364 7.51 -15.30 16.42
N THR A 365 7.41 -16.06 15.31
CA THR A 365 7.90 -15.64 14.00
C THR A 365 6.93 -14.72 13.26
N ASN A 366 5.67 -14.65 13.71
CA ASN A 366 4.66 -13.75 13.15
C ASN A 366 5.11 -12.29 13.28
N LEU A 367 5.05 -11.54 12.17
CA LEU A 367 5.46 -10.14 12.10
C LEU A 367 4.81 -9.28 13.19
N TRP A 368 3.49 -9.42 13.41
CA TRP A 368 2.77 -8.60 14.38
C TRP A 368 3.14 -8.96 15.82
N VAL A 369 3.37 -10.25 16.11
CA VAL A 369 3.87 -10.67 17.43
C VAL A 369 5.23 -10.03 17.69
N ARG A 370 6.15 -10.04 16.71
CA ARG A 370 7.48 -9.42 16.84
C ARG A 370 7.40 -7.92 17.10
N GLU A 371 6.50 -7.22 16.43
CA GLU A 371 6.25 -5.78 16.64
C GLU A 371 5.67 -5.48 18.02
N GLU A 372 4.72 -6.28 18.50
CA GLU A 372 4.18 -6.10 19.85
C GLU A 372 5.19 -6.47 20.93
N VAL A 373 6.03 -7.50 20.73
CA VAL A 373 7.14 -7.82 21.65
C VAL A 373 8.17 -6.69 21.70
N HIS A 374 8.38 -5.95 20.61
CA HIS A 374 9.22 -4.75 20.62
C HIS A 374 8.63 -3.66 21.53
N CYS A 375 7.31 -3.50 21.52
CA CYS A 375 6.61 -2.54 22.39
C CYS A 375 6.52 -3.01 23.86
N PHE A 376 6.42 -4.32 24.09
CA PHE A 376 6.29 -4.95 25.42
C PHE A 376 7.43 -5.95 25.65
N PRO A 377 8.67 -5.48 25.86
CA PRO A 377 9.85 -6.34 25.97
C PRO A 377 9.76 -7.34 27.13
N GLU A 378 8.97 -7.05 28.17
CA GLU A 378 8.69 -7.96 29.28
C GLU A 378 8.04 -9.29 28.84
N LEU A 379 7.35 -9.30 27.71
CA LEU A 379 6.65 -10.49 27.20
C LEU A 379 7.58 -11.47 26.48
N ARG A 380 8.82 -11.05 26.15
CA ARG A 380 9.79 -11.86 25.41
C ARG A 380 10.08 -13.21 26.07
N ALA A 381 10.19 -13.21 27.40
CA ALA A 381 10.49 -14.42 28.18
C ALA A 381 9.40 -15.50 28.05
N TYR A 382 8.14 -15.10 27.84
CA TYR A 382 7.01 -16.02 27.71
C TYR A 382 6.97 -16.71 26.34
N LEU A 383 7.49 -16.04 25.31
CA LEU A 383 7.50 -16.52 23.92
C LEU A 383 8.77 -17.30 23.55
N ALA A 384 9.60 -17.65 24.54
CA ALA A 384 10.90 -18.31 24.36
C ALA A 384 11.81 -17.63 23.33
N LEU A 385 11.64 -16.32 23.15
CA LEU A 385 12.45 -15.52 22.24
C LEU A 385 13.80 -15.21 22.92
N PRO A 386 14.94 -15.38 22.24
CA PRO A 386 16.25 -15.09 22.84
C PRO A 386 16.31 -13.63 23.29
N GLU A 387 17.00 -13.35 24.42
CA GLU A 387 17.22 -11.98 24.88
C GLU A 387 17.85 -11.16 23.75
N GLN A 388 17.28 -9.97 23.50
CA GLN A 388 17.81 -9.09 22.47
C GLN A 388 19.06 -8.41 23.03
N THR A 389 20.22 -9.00 22.78
CA THR A 389 21.51 -8.36 23.01
C THR A 389 21.68 -7.22 22.01
N VAL A 390 21.23 -6.01 22.40
CA VAL A 390 21.67 -4.69 21.95
C VAL A 390 21.64 -4.41 20.43
N ARG A 391 20.70 -3.53 20.02
CA ARG A 391 20.57 -2.78 18.74
C ARG A 391 20.72 -3.61 17.45
N GLN A 392 19.77 -3.46 16.52
CA GLN A 392 20.04 -3.79 15.12
C GLN A 392 21.34 -3.08 14.70
N LYS A 393 22.41 -3.85 14.57
CA LYS A 393 23.68 -3.36 14.03
C LYS A 393 23.40 -3.14 12.55
N HIS A 394 23.17 -1.89 12.16
CA HIS A 394 22.98 -1.56 10.74
C HIS A 394 24.26 -1.93 10.00
N TRP A 395 24.17 -2.86 9.07
CA TRP A 395 25.28 -3.26 8.22
C TRP A 395 25.13 -2.54 6.87
N ILE A 396 26.07 -1.67 6.52
CA ILE A 396 25.99 -0.83 5.33
C ILE A 396 27.14 -1.18 4.39
N GLU A 397 26.80 -1.59 3.18
CA GLU A 397 27.76 -1.82 2.11
C GLU A 397 27.74 -0.62 1.17
N VAL A 398 28.90 -0.03 0.91
CA VAL A 398 29.05 1.11 -0.02
C VAL A 398 30.08 0.75 -1.07
N ASN A 399 29.63 0.69 -2.33
CA ASN A 399 30.48 0.53 -3.49
C ASN A 399 30.51 1.84 -4.30
N PRO A 400 31.60 2.61 -4.24
CA PRO A 400 31.73 3.86 -4.98
C PRO A 400 32.21 3.67 -6.43
N PHE A 401 32.60 2.46 -6.84
CA PHE A 401 33.13 2.20 -8.18
C PHE A 401 32.01 1.85 -9.17
N GLY A 402 32.08 2.43 -10.38
CA GLY A 402 30.99 2.38 -11.35
C GLY A 402 29.83 3.30 -10.95
N SER A 403 28.60 2.81 -11.09
CA SER A 403 27.43 3.49 -10.53
C SER A 403 27.43 3.27 -9.01
N LEU A 404 27.45 4.36 -8.21
CA LEU A 404 27.41 4.26 -6.75
C LEU A 404 26.26 3.37 -6.28
N GLU A 405 26.60 2.31 -5.55
CA GLU A 405 25.66 1.38 -4.93
C GLU A 405 25.80 1.46 -3.41
N VAL A 406 24.67 1.60 -2.73
CA VAL A 406 24.60 1.58 -1.27
C VAL A 406 23.55 0.58 -0.85
N LYS A 407 23.91 -0.35 0.03
CA LYS A 407 23.00 -1.33 0.62
C LYS A 407 22.98 -1.20 2.12
N VAL A 408 21.80 -1.31 2.73
CA VAL A 408 21.62 -1.40 4.18
C VAL A 408 21.02 -2.77 4.47
N ASN A 409 21.72 -3.56 5.29
CA ASN A 409 21.41 -4.95 5.62
C ASN A 409 21.19 -5.81 4.36
N GLY A 410 22.07 -5.65 3.36
CA GLY A 410 21.98 -6.34 2.07
C GLY A 410 20.95 -5.78 1.08
N ARG A 411 20.15 -4.77 1.46
CA ARG A 411 19.12 -4.17 0.58
C ARG A 411 19.57 -2.86 -0.05
N PRO A 412 19.43 -2.67 -1.36
CA PRO A 412 19.78 -1.41 -2.01
C PRO A 412 18.86 -0.27 -1.53
N VAL A 413 19.46 0.85 -1.12
CA VAL A 413 18.72 2.04 -0.68
C VAL A 413 18.65 3.09 -1.80
N PRO A 414 17.62 3.96 -1.83
CA PRO A 414 17.38 4.90 -2.93
C PRO A 414 18.30 6.14 -2.85
N ILE A 415 19.61 5.93 -2.89
CA ILE A 415 20.60 7.00 -3.02
C ILE A 415 20.88 7.21 -4.51
N SER A 416 20.67 8.44 -4.97
CA SER A 416 20.98 8.80 -6.37
C SER A 416 22.48 8.63 -6.63
N PRO A 417 22.89 7.89 -7.67
CA PRO A 417 24.30 7.64 -7.94
C PRO A 417 25.12 8.91 -8.14
N THR A 418 24.52 9.96 -8.69
CA THR A 418 25.15 11.28 -8.96
C THR A 418 24.69 12.38 -7.99
N GLY A 419 23.97 12.02 -6.93
CA GLY A 419 23.39 12.97 -6.00
C GLY A 419 24.31 13.34 -4.84
N ARG A 420 24.17 14.58 -4.32
CA ARG A 420 24.88 15.07 -3.12
C ARG A 420 24.83 14.15 -1.89
N PRO A 421 23.73 13.42 -1.57
CA PRO A 421 23.75 12.49 -0.43
C PRO A 421 24.75 11.35 -0.59
N GLY A 422 24.89 10.82 -1.81
CA GLY A 422 25.85 9.76 -2.11
C GLY A 422 27.28 10.29 -2.04
N GLU A 423 27.52 11.47 -2.61
CA GLU A 423 28.80 12.18 -2.50
C GLU A 423 29.21 12.42 -1.05
N LEU A 424 28.31 12.98 -0.23
CA LEU A 424 28.53 13.20 1.20
C LEU A 424 28.88 11.90 1.94
N LEU A 425 28.16 10.81 1.65
CA LEU A 425 28.40 9.52 2.28
C LEU A 425 29.81 8.99 1.97
N VAL A 426 30.18 8.96 0.68
CA VAL A 426 31.49 8.47 0.24
C VAL A 426 32.60 9.37 0.76
N PHE A 427 32.40 10.70 0.74
CA PHE A 427 33.35 11.65 1.31
C PHE A 427 33.61 11.37 2.80
N LEU A 428 32.56 11.19 3.60
CA LEU A 428 32.71 10.85 5.02
C LEU A 428 33.48 9.53 5.21
N LEU A 429 33.22 8.51 4.40
CA LEU A 429 33.91 7.22 4.47
C LEU A 429 35.41 7.31 4.12
N GLU A 430 35.75 8.07 3.07
CA GLU A 430 37.16 8.36 2.71
C GLU A 430 37.90 9.12 3.83
N HIS A 431 37.19 9.88 4.67
CA HIS A 431 37.73 10.63 5.80
C HIS A 431 37.53 9.91 7.15
N GLY A 432 37.51 8.58 7.16
CA GLY A 432 37.44 7.79 8.39
C GLY A 432 36.10 7.85 9.13
N GLY A 433 35.02 8.23 8.43
CA GLY A 433 33.66 8.30 8.94
C GLY A 433 33.27 9.63 9.58
N SER A 434 34.11 10.68 9.53
CA SER A 434 33.76 11.98 10.10
C SER A 434 34.43 13.16 9.38
N ALA A 435 33.74 14.30 9.33
CA ALA A 435 34.30 15.54 8.80
C ALA A 435 33.66 16.78 9.46
N GLY A 436 34.44 17.87 9.58
CA GLY A 436 33.97 19.15 10.08
C GLY A 436 33.04 19.87 9.09
N VAL A 437 32.11 20.68 9.60
CA VAL A 437 31.14 21.42 8.77
C VAL A 437 31.80 22.34 7.75
N GLU A 438 32.87 23.03 8.13
CA GLU A 438 33.60 23.95 7.24
C GLU A 438 34.24 23.19 6.08
N HIS A 439 34.89 22.06 6.38
CA HIS A 439 35.50 21.20 5.37
C HIS A 439 34.48 20.59 4.42
N LEU A 440 33.33 20.14 4.95
CA LEU A 440 32.24 19.62 4.13
C LEU A 440 31.64 20.68 3.20
N ILE A 441 31.55 21.93 3.66
CA ILE A 441 31.03 23.02 2.83
C ILE A 441 32.02 23.37 1.74
N ASP A 442 33.29 23.54 2.10
CA ASP A 442 34.37 23.80 1.14
C ASP A 442 34.38 22.77 0.01
N GLN A 443 34.35 21.48 0.35
CA GLN A 443 34.48 20.40 -0.63
C GLN A 443 33.19 20.10 -1.42
N LEU A 444 32.01 20.22 -0.79
CA LEU A 444 30.74 19.86 -1.43
C LEU A 444 29.98 21.06 -2.00
N TYR A 445 30.22 22.29 -1.55
CA TYR A 445 29.42 23.47 -1.93
C TYR A 445 30.27 24.70 -2.27
N GLY A 446 31.57 24.69 -2.00
CA GLY A 446 32.46 25.84 -2.17
C GLY A 446 32.42 26.76 -0.95
N GLU A 447 32.20 28.05 -1.13
CA GLU A 447 32.33 29.04 -0.05
C GLU A 447 31.39 28.79 1.15
N ASP A 448 31.88 29.07 2.36
CA ASP A 448 31.09 28.97 3.60
C ASP A 448 30.08 30.11 3.74
N GLN A 449 28.95 29.95 3.09
CA GLN A 449 27.81 30.86 3.14
C GLN A 449 26.64 30.24 3.92
N PRO A 450 25.79 31.04 4.60
CA PRO A 450 24.62 30.53 5.34
C PRO A 450 23.69 29.62 4.50
N GLN A 451 23.57 29.89 3.21
CA GLN A 451 22.81 29.07 2.27
C GLN A 451 23.40 27.67 2.08
N ASN A 452 24.72 27.54 2.06
CA ASN A 452 25.44 26.27 1.88
C ASN A 452 25.37 25.43 3.16
N ARG A 453 25.44 26.06 4.35
CA ARG A 453 25.15 25.39 5.63
C ARG A 453 23.74 24.77 5.65
N LYS A 454 22.74 25.50 5.17
CA LYS A 454 21.36 25.01 5.05
C LYS A 454 21.24 23.87 4.02
N ALA A 455 21.94 23.97 2.89
CA ALA A 455 21.97 22.93 1.86
C ALA A 455 22.64 21.63 2.34
N LEU A 456 23.74 21.74 3.09
CA LEU A 456 24.39 20.60 3.75
C LEU A 456 23.43 19.92 4.73
N TRP A 457 22.76 20.69 5.60
CA TRP A 457 21.77 20.15 6.52
C TRP A 457 20.65 19.39 5.76
N ALA A 458 20.12 19.97 4.69
CA ALA A 458 19.10 19.32 3.85
C ALA A 458 19.62 18.03 3.19
N THR A 459 20.88 18.01 2.79
CA THR A 459 21.54 16.83 2.20
C THR A 459 21.77 15.73 3.23
N VAL A 460 22.17 16.08 4.44
CA VAL A 460 22.29 15.15 5.58
C VAL A 460 20.93 14.56 5.93
N MET A 461 19.87 15.37 5.95
CA MET A 461 18.51 14.88 6.19
C MET A 461 18.06 13.90 5.09
N ARG A 462 18.38 14.18 3.81
CA ARG A 462 18.14 13.25 2.70
C ARG A 462 18.95 11.96 2.81
N LEU A 463 20.20 12.05 3.26
CA LEU A 463 21.05 10.87 3.46
C LEU A 463 20.50 9.99 4.59
N ARG A 464 20.17 10.60 5.75
CA ARG A 464 19.52 9.90 6.87
C ARG A 464 18.24 9.18 6.44
N ARG A 465 17.42 9.88 5.66
CA ARG A 465 16.19 9.34 5.07
C ARG A 465 16.47 8.13 4.18
N ALA A 466 17.46 8.22 3.30
CA ALA A 466 17.78 7.14 2.39
C ALA A 466 18.33 5.92 3.12
N LEU A 467 19.19 6.14 4.14
CA LEU A 467 19.77 5.07 4.96
C LEU A 467 18.78 4.44 5.95
N GLY A 468 17.76 5.19 6.37
CA GLY A 468 16.61 4.64 7.10
C GLY A 468 16.61 4.82 8.60
N TRP A 469 17.58 5.53 9.19
CA TRP A 469 17.54 5.90 10.61
C TRP A 469 18.18 7.28 10.86
N LYS A 470 17.64 8.03 11.83
CA LYS A 470 18.12 9.41 12.14
C LYS A 470 19.58 9.44 12.61
N GLY A 471 20.02 8.38 13.28
CA GLY A 471 21.38 8.24 13.85
C GLY A 471 22.48 7.95 12.83
N SER A 472 22.13 7.67 11.56
CA SER A 472 23.06 7.28 10.48
C SER A 472 24.17 8.29 10.24
N VAL A 473 23.84 9.57 10.40
CA VAL A 473 24.79 10.67 10.47
C VAL A 473 24.46 11.44 11.75
N ARG A 474 25.42 11.61 12.64
CA ARG A 474 25.32 12.38 13.89
C ARG A 474 26.03 13.71 13.71
N VAL A 475 25.58 14.72 14.44
CA VAL A 475 26.21 16.05 14.44
C VAL A 475 26.51 16.43 15.88
N GLN A 476 27.79 16.58 16.21
CA GLN A 476 28.26 17.01 17.53
C GLN A 476 29.38 18.03 17.35
N GLY A 477 29.25 19.21 17.98
CA GLY A 477 30.29 20.25 17.92
C GLY A 477 30.66 20.73 16.52
N GLY A 478 29.72 20.68 15.56
CA GLY A 478 29.99 21.03 14.15
C GLY A 478 30.68 19.94 13.33
N VAL A 479 30.91 18.76 13.90
CA VAL A 479 31.43 17.59 13.19
C VAL A 479 30.28 16.67 12.80
N TYR A 480 30.22 16.29 11.53
CA TYR A 480 29.32 15.26 11.02
C TYR A 480 30.03 13.92 11.06
N GLN A 481 29.40 12.92 11.68
CA GLN A 481 29.99 11.61 11.90
C GLN A 481 28.99 10.51 11.53
N LEU A 482 29.44 9.50 10.77
CA LEU A 482 28.65 8.31 10.50
C LEU A 482 28.40 7.51 11.78
N ASP A 483 27.27 6.81 11.86
CA ASP A 483 26.91 6.06 13.07
C ASP A 483 28.02 5.06 13.47
N PRO A 484 28.73 5.26 14.61
CA PRO A 484 29.81 4.37 15.03
C PRO A 484 29.29 3.02 15.55
N THR A 485 27.99 2.90 15.79
CA THR A 485 27.36 1.64 16.20
C THR A 485 26.90 0.81 15.01
N ALA A 486 26.96 1.37 13.80
CA ALA A 486 26.71 0.66 12.55
C ALA A 486 28.01 0.06 12.00
N GLU A 487 27.89 -1.02 11.24
CA GLU A 487 28.99 -1.67 10.55
C GLU A 487 29.07 -1.16 9.10
N TRP A 488 30.09 -0.36 8.81
CA TRP A 488 30.31 0.22 7.49
C TRP A 488 31.33 -0.61 6.71
N VAL A 489 30.86 -1.32 5.70
CA VAL A 489 31.69 -2.03 4.73
C VAL A 489 31.85 -1.13 3.50
N TYR A 490 32.93 -0.36 3.51
CA TYR A 490 33.30 0.51 2.40
C TYR A 490 34.28 -0.20 1.48
N ARG A 491 33.98 -0.21 0.17
CA ARG A 491 34.91 -0.70 -0.83
C ARG A 491 35.86 0.42 -1.25
N ASP A 492 37.12 0.28 -0.88
CA ASP A 492 38.20 1.23 -1.15
C ASP A 492 38.98 0.94 -2.45
N GLN A 493 38.78 -0.26 -3.04
CA GLN A 493 39.43 -0.70 -4.28
C GLN A 493 38.44 -1.38 -5.26
N PRO A 494 38.65 -1.27 -6.59
CA PRO A 494 37.77 -1.86 -7.60
C PRO A 494 37.85 -3.40 -7.62
N SER A 495 36.73 -4.07 -7.89
CA SER A 495 36.61 -5.54 -7.77
C SER A 495 37.32 -6.31 -8.89
N ARG A 496 37.12 -5.93 -10.17
CA ARG A 496 37.79 -6.50 -11.36
C ARG A 496 37.65 -5.52 -12.53
N GLY A 497 38.77 -4.97 -13.02
CA GLY A 497 38.81 -4.00 -14.12
C GLY A 497 38.88 -2.54 -13.66
N ALA A 498 39.11 -1.64 -14.61
CA ALA A 498 39.18 -0.19 -14.45
C ALA A 498 37.77 0.44 -14.24
N GLU A 499 37.06 0.08 -13.17
CA GLU A 499 35.77 0.69 -12.82
C GLU A 499 35.98 2.11 -12.26
N GLU A 500 35.56 3.14 -12.99
CA GLU A 500 35.74 4.55 -12.59
C GLU A 500 35.13 4.87 -11.22
N PHE A 501 35.87 5.59 -10.37
CA PHE A 501 35.40 6.01 -9.04
C PHE A 501 34.35 7.12 -9.14
N MET A 502 33.18 6.93 -8.52
CA MET A 502 32.09 7.90 -8.41
C MET A 502 31.68 8.48 -9.77
N VAL A 503 31.26 7.63 -10.70
CA VAL A 503 30.89 8.04 -12.07
C VAL A 503 29.83 9.14 -12.06
N GLY A 504 30.04 10.18 -12.88
CA GLY A 504 29.12 11.31 -13.01
C GLY A 504 29.24 12.40 -11.94
N HIS A 505 30.18 12.27 -11.00
CA HIS A 505 30.56 13.36 -10.08
C HIS A 505 31.83 14.08 -10.54
N TYR A 506 31.86 15.40 -10.33
CA TYR A 506 32.92 16.29 -10.84
C TYR A 506 33.58 17.15 -9.75
N ALA A 507 33.38 16.84 -8.46
CA ALA A 507 34.02 17.57 -7.38
C ALA A 507 35.56 17.37 -7.39
N ASN A 508 36.32 18.40 -6.99
CA ASN A 508 37.78 18.39 -7.06
C ASN A 508 38.41 17.21 -6.31
N TRP A 509 37.95 16.94 -5.07
CA TRP A 509 38.46 15.82 -4.26
C TRP A 509 38.25 14.45 -4.95
N ILE A 510 37.19 14.30 -5.76
CA ILE A 510 36.91 13.07 -6.52
C ILE A 510 37.90 12.93 -7.67
N GLN A 511 38.19 14.04 -8.37
CA GLN A 511 39.19 14.04 -9.46
C GLN A 511 40.59 13.77 -8.92
N GLU A 512 40.93 14.35 -7.76
CA GLU A 512 42.16 14.03 -7.03
C GLU A 512 42.22 12.54 -6.68
N ARG A 513 41.15 11.98 -6.11
CA ARG A 513 41.08 10.55 -5.77
C ARG A 513 41.23 9.64 -7.00
N ARG A 514 40.64 10.01 -8.14
CA ARG A 514 40.81 9.32 -9.43
C ARG A 514 42.23 9.40 -9.98
N GLY A 515 42.95 10.50 -9.72
CA GLY A 515 44.33 10.70 -10.14
C GLY A 515 45.36 9.89 -9.34
N VAL A 516 45.01 9.45 -8.13
CA VAL A 516 45.89 8.65 -7.25
C VAL A 516 46.05 7.20 -7.73
N PHE A 517 45.10 6.65 -8.51
CA PHE A 517 45.21 5.35 -9.15
C PHE A 517 45.37 5.53 -10.67
N PRO A 518 46.53 5.19 -11.27
CA PRO A 518 46.66 5.25 -12.72
C PRO A 518 45.78 4.18 -13.35
N TRP A 519 44.67 4.60 -13.96
CA TRP A 519 43.84 3.76 -14.82
C TRP A 519 44.72 3.24 -15.95
N VAL A 520 45.10 1.97 -15.91
CA VAL A 520 45.69 1.31 -17.08
C VAL A 520 44.56 1.16 -18.09
N VAL A 521 44.61 2.02 -19.11
CA VAL A 521 43.68 2.12 -20.24
C VAL A 521 43.47 0.77 -20.91
#